data_AF-A0A3D2CJ23-F1
#
_entry.id   AF-A0A3D2CJ23-F1
#
_cell.length_a   1.000
_cell.length_b   1.000
_cell.length_c   1.000
_cell.angle_alpha   90.00
_cell.angle_beta   90.00
_cell.angle_gamma   90.00
#
_symmetry.space_group_name_H-M   'P 1'
#
loop_
_entity.id
_entity.type
_entity.pdbx_description
1 polymer ?
#
loop_
_entity_poly.entity_id
_entity_poly.type
_entity_poly.pdbx_seq_one_letter_code
_entity_poly.pdbx_strand_id
1 'polypeptide(L)'
;ALWWKAVAAPADWKAWSVRTAFMRLGTSQLAPKVSTTPPRPQAVVETEHLQAAARAIIAADRLPRTLPGGLNLTEAFVGLTALAAEPGHPRYTIPVVTPPTDPSQSMLREALSLDPADLQATARQILPSLERQAPGLVNVGPHTLSTGELLVALAHVALDQPPVAHPVRSPDPYAPGGGWGSVRSP
;
A
#
# COMPACT_ATOMS: atom_id res chain seq x y z
N ALA A 1 -13.96 16.32 3.52
CA ALA A 1 -12.57 16.58 3.08
C ALA A 1 -11.62 16.39 4.26
N LEU A 2 -10.92 15.25 4.33
CA LEU A 2 -9.95 14.93 5.39
C LEU A 2 -8.62 14.51 4.74
N TRP A 3 -7.99 15.53 4.16
CA TRP A 3 -6.62 15.63 3.72
C TRP A 3 -5.63 15.27 4.85
N TRP A 4 -4.74 14.33 4.54
CA TRP A 4 -3.73 13.80 5.43
C TRP A 4 -2.82 14.92 5.96
N LYS A 5 -2.73 15.03 7.29
CA LYS A 5 -1.64 15.72 7.97
C LYS A 5 -0.88 14.68 8.79
N ALA A 6 0.24 14.22 8.27
CA ALA A 6 1.18 13.44 9.06
C ALA A 6 1.76 14.32 10.17
N VAL A 7 1.41 14.03 11.43
CA VAL A 7 2.14 14.53 12.60
C VAL A 7 3.00 13.38 13.09
N ALA A 8 4.29 13.40 12.77
CA ALA A 8 5.26 12.50 13.36
C ALA A 8 5.76 13.09 14.69
N ALA A 9 5.53 12.39 15.81
CA ALA A 9 6.22 12.68 17.06
C ALA A 9 7.61 12.00 17.04
N PRO A 10 8.71 12.71 17.40
CA PRO A 10 10.06 12.16 17.31
C PRO A 10 10.44 11.29 18.53
N ALA A 11 11.35 10.34 18.30
CA ALA A 11 11.77 9.29 19.23
C ALA A 11 12.73 9.72 20.36
N ASP A 12 13.14 11.00 20.40
CA ASP A 12 14.15 11.48 21.36
C ASP A 12 13.56 12.32 22.51
N TRP A 13 12.26 12.20 22.77
CA TRP A 13 11.65 12.79 23.95
C TRP A 13 12.15 12.09 25.22
N LYS A 14 13.29 12.56 25.74
CA LYS A 14 13.53 12.49 27.18
C LYS A 14 12.39 13.26 27.83
N ALA A 15 11.52 12.57 28.56
CA ALA A 15 10.49 13.19 29.38
C ALA A 15 11.16 14.12 30.40
N TRP A 16 11.24 15.41 30.07
CA TRP A 16 11.70 16.42 31.00
C TRP A 16 10.48 16.92 31.75
N SER A 17 10.53 16.81 33.07
CA SER A 17 9.44 17.24 33.93
C SER A 17 9.15 18.73 33.69
N VAL A 18 7.86 19.10 33.72
CA VAL A 18 7.33 20.46 33.44
C VAL A 18 8.09 21.57 34.19
N ARG A 19 8.78 21.23 35.28
CA ARG A 19 9.55 22.16 36.10
C ARG A 19 10.90 22.58 35.50
N THR A 20 11.47 21.87 34.53
CA THR A 20 12.78 22.21 33.93
C THR A 20 12.72 23.09 32.69
N ALA A 21 11.56 23.18 32.01
CA ALA A 21 11.43 23.94 30.76
C ALA A 21 11.25 25.46 30.97
N PHE A 22 10.74 25.90 32.13
CA PHE A 22 10.29 27.29 32.29
C PHE A 22 11.39 28.30 32.65
N MET A 23 12.60 27.85 33.02
CA MET A 23 13.61 28.73 33.61
C MET A 23 14.72 29.20 32.66
N ARG A 24 14.76 28.79 31.38
CA ARG A 24 15.97 29.02 30.57
C ARG A 24 15.87 29.78 29.26
N LEU A 25 14.69 30.04 28.70
CA LEU A 25 14.66 30.68 27.37
C LEU A 25 13.57 31.74 27.28
N GLY A 26 13.94 32.93 27.75
CA GLY A 26 13.38 34.16 27.21
C GLY A 26 13.65 34.25 25.71
N THR A 27 12.69 34.84 25.00
CA THR A 27 12.78 35.36 23.63
C THR A 27 13.20 34.39 22.53
N SER A 28 12.23 33.75 21.88
CA SER A 28 12.03 33.83 20.42
C SER A 28 10.92 32.88 19.98
N GLN A 29 9.98 33.40 19.18
CA GLN A 29 8.97 32.60 18.50
C GLN A 29 9.66 31.61 17.57
N LEU A 30 9.57 30.31 17.89
CA LEU A 30 10.03 29.22 17.04
C LEU A 30 9.05 29.06 15.86
N ALA A 31 9.28 29.81 14.78
CA ALA A 31 8.71 29.46 13.50
C ALA A 31 9.25 28.05 13.10
N PRO A 32 8.39 27.10 12.68
CA PRO A 32 8.84 25.78 12.30
C PRO A 32 9.78 25.89 11.09
N LYS A 33 11.01 25.42 11.27
CA LYS A 33 12.03 25.37 10.22
C LYS A 33 11.55 24.38 9.15
N VAL A 34 11.40 24.86 7.91
CA VAL A 34 11.02 24.04 6.75
C VAL A 34 12.03 22.92 6.61
N SER A 35 11.56 21.67 6.69
CA SER A 35 12.42 20.49 6.49
C SER A 35 12.96 20.50 5.07
N THR A 36 14.27 20.33 4.93
CA THR A 36 14.98 20.23 3.65
C THR A 36 15.15 18.78 3.18
N THR A 37 14.41 17.82 3.75
CA THR A 37 14.38 16.46 3.23
C THR A 37 13.81 16.50 1.80
N PRO A 38 14.54 16.02 0.78
CA PRO A 38 14.00 15.99 -0.58
C PRO A 38 12.70 15.16 -0.57
N PRO A 39 11.67 15.59 -1.33
CA PRO A 39 10.44 14.83 -1.44
C PRO A 39 10.80 13.42 -1.92
N ARG A 40 10.33 12.40 -1.18
CA ARG A 40 10.46 11.02 -1.67
C ARG A 40 9.78 10.95 -3.03
N PRO A 41 10.40 10.30 -4.02
CA PRO A 41 9.77 10.14 -5.31
C PRO A 41 8.42 9.43 -5.15
N GLN A 42 7.41 9.95 -5.82
CA GLN A 42 6.05 9.42 -5.79
C GLN A 42 5.60 9.22 -7.22
N ALA A 43 5.16 8.01 -7.55
CA ALA A 43 4.50 7.77 -8.82
C ALA A 43 3.03 8.19 -8.69
N VAL A 44 2.48 8.85 -9.71
CA VAL A 44 1.05 9.14 -9.78
C VAL A 44 0.43 8.15 -10.76
N VAL A 45 -0.57 7.41 -10.31
CA VAL A 45 -1.24 6.40 -11.12
C VAL A 45 -2.72 6.75 -11.25
N GLU A 46 -3.20 6.76 -12.49
CA GLU A 46 -4.59 7.04 -12.83
C GLU A 46 -5.47 5.83 -12.55
N THR A 47 -6.72 6.09 -12.17
CA THR A 47 -7.70 5.05 -11.85
C THR A 47 -7.95 4.10 -13.02
N GLU A 48 -7.95 4.62 -14.26
CA GLU A 48 -8.10 3.80 -15.47
C GLU A 48 -6.96 2.79 -15.64
N HIS A 49 -5.72 3.17 -15.33
CA HIS A 49 -4.59 2.25 -15.36
C HIS A 49 -4.70 1.18 -14.27
N LEU A 50 -5.20 1.53 -13.07
CA LEU A 50 -5.47 0.57 -12.01
C LEU A 50 -6.58 -0.41 -12.38
N GLN A 51 -7.64 0.05 -13.05
CA GLN A 51 -8.71 -0.81 -13.55
C GLN A 51 -8.21 -1.75 -14.67
N ALA A 52 -7.38 -1.25 -15.59
CA ALA A 52 -6.75 -2.08 -16.61
C ALA A 52 -5.84 -3.15 -15.99
N ALA A 53 -5.05 -2.78 -14.98
CA ALA A 53 -4.25 -3.70 -14.19
C ALA A 53 -5.11 -4.74 -13.45
N ALA A 54 -6.22 -4.32 -12.85
CA ALA A 54 -7.16 -5.21 -12.16
C ALA A 54 -7.71 -6.31 -13.09
N ARG A 55 -8.09 -5.95 -14.32
CA ARG A 55 -8.54 -6.93 -15.32
C ARG A 55 -7.44 -7.95 -15.65
N ALA A 56 -6.20 -7.50 -15.82
CA ALA A 56 -5.08 -8.39 -16.09
C ALA A 56 -4.76 -9.31 -14.91
N ILE A 57 -4.91 -8.82 -13.67
CA ILE A 57 -4.71 -9.60 -12.44
C ILE A 57 -5.76 -10.71 -12.30
N ILE A 58 -7.04 -10.37 -12.46
CA ILE A 58 -8.15 -11.34 -12.32
C ILE A 58 -8.06 -12.44 -13.39
N ALA A 59 -7.64 -12.11 -14.61
CA ALA A 59 -7.55 -13.07 -15.70
C ALA A 59 -6.33 -14.02 -15.60
N ALA A 60 -5.40 -13.77 -14.67
CA ALA A 60 -4.11 -14.43 -14.62
C ALA A 60 -4.06 -15.58 -13.60
N ASP A 61 -3.63 -16.76 -14.05
CA ASP A 61 -3.27 -17.88 -13.16
C ASP A 61 -1.94 -17.64 -12.41
N ARG A 62 -1.04 -16.88 -13.05
CA ARG A 62 0.21 -16.39 -12.48
C ARG A 62 0.30 -14.88 -12.67
N LEU A 63 0.57 -14.14 -11.60
CA LEU A 63 0.66 -12.69 -11.66
C LEU A 63 1.74 -12.24 -12.66
N PRO A 64 1.39 -11.38 -13.64
CA PRO A 64 2.34 -10.89 -14.62
C PRO A 64 3.31 -9.89 -13.97
N ARG A 65 4.58 -9.91 -14.38
CA ARG A 65 5.61 -9.02 -13.82
C ARG A 65 5.39 -7.55 -14.20
N THR A 66 4.73 -7.32 -15.32
CA THR A 66 4.38 -5.99 -15.83
C THR A 66 2.92 -6.00 -16.20
N LEU A 67 2.21 -5.00 -15.70
CA LEU A 67 0.78 -4.79 -15.90
C LEU A 67 0.57 -3.69 -16.94
N PRO A 68 -0.66 -3.59 -17.51
CA PRO A 68 -1.07 -2.46 -18.33
C PRO A 68 -0.69 -1.10 -17.70
N GLY A 69 -0.33 -0.13 -18.54
CA GLY A 69 0.21 1.16 -18.08
C GLY A 69 1.67 1.09 -17.59
N GLY A 70 2.34 -0.06 -17.74
CA GLY A 70 3.70 -0.26 -17.27
C GLY A 70 3.80 -0.45 -15.76
N LEU A 71 2.68 -0.63 -15.05
CA LEU A 71 2.70 -0.82 -13.61
C LEU A 71 3.43 -2.11 -13.24
N ASN A 72 4.22 -2.07 -12.18
CA ASN A 72 4.67 -3.29 -11.51
C ASN A 72 3.64 -3.74 -10.46
N LEU A 73 3.82 -4.94 -9.91
CA LEU A 73 2.85 -5.52 -8.97
C LEU A 73 2.83 -4.76 -7.63
N THR A 74 3.95 -4.18 -7.21
CA THR A 74 4.01 -3.36 -5.99
C THR A 74 3.24 -2.05 -6.16
N GLU A 75 3.37 -1.38 -7.30
CA GLU A 75 2.60 -0.20 -7.66
C GLU A 75 1.11 -0.53 -7.75
N ALA A 76 0.75 -1.62 -8.43
CA ALA A 76 -0.64 -2.07 -8.50
C ALA A 76 -1.20 -2.39 -7.11
N PHE A 77 -0.45 -3.05 -6.24
CA PHE A 77 -0.87 -3.38 -4.89
C PHE A 77 -1.17 -2.13 -4.06
N VAL A 78 -0.26 -1.15 -4.06
CA VAL A 78 -0.45 0.10 -3.32
C VAL A 78 -1.61 0.92 -3.91
N GLY A 79 -1.66 1.03 -5.24
CA GLY A 79 -2.71 1.78 -5.93
C GLY A 79 -4.10 1.19 -5.74
N LEU A 80 -4.25 -0.13 -5.85
CA LEU A 80 -5.53 -0.82 -5.64
C LEU A 80 -5.94 -0.81 -4.16
N THR A 81 -4.98 -0.86 -3.23
CA THR A 81 -5.26 -0.66 -1.79
C THR A 81 -5.78 0.74 -1.53
N ALA A 82 -5.14 1.77 -2.10
CA ALA A 82 -5.59 3.16 -1.97
C ALA A 82 -6.98 3.38 -2.57
N LEU A 83 -7.25 2.76 -3.73
CA LEU A 83 -8.55 2.78 -4.38
C LEU A 83 -9.64 2.13 -3.51
N ALA A 84 -9.37 0.96 -2.92
CA ALA A 84 -10.32 0.30 -2.03
C ALA A 84 -10.56 1.09 -0.73
N ALA A 85 -9.52 1.70 -0.18
CA ALA A 85 -9.60 2.49 1.05
C ALA A 85 -10.41 3.78 0.86
N GLU A 86 -10.16 4.48 -0.24
CA GLU A 86 -10.75 5.77 -0.62
C GLU A 86 -11.20 5.73 -2.11
N PRO A 87 -12.40 5.20 -2.41
CA PRO A 87 -12.89 5.08 -3.78
C PRO A 87 -13.31 6.44 -4.35
N GLY A 88 -13.26 6.56 -5.68
CA GLY A 88 -13.78 7.72 -6.42
C GLY A 88 -12.78 8.84 -6.71
N HIS A 89 -11.48 8.64 -6.41
CA HIS A 89 -10.45 9.56 -6.86
C HIS A 89 -10.02 9.25 -8.30
N PRO A 90 -9.69 10.26 -9.13
CA PRO A 90 -9.23 10.05 -10.50
C PRO A 90 -7.78 9.58 -10.58
N ARG A 91 -7.00 9.78 -9.52
CA ARG A 91 -5.58 9.44 -9.43
C ARG A 91 -5.17 9.17 -7.99
N TYR A 92 -4.18 8.29 -7.83
CA TYR A 92 -3.61 7.90 -6.55
C TYR A 92 -2.09 8.10 -6.56
N THR A 93 -1.58 8.63 -5.45
CA THR A 93 -0.15 8.85 -5.24
C THR A 93 0.46 7.62 -4.57
N ILE A 94 1.48 7.04 -5.20
CA ILE A 94 2.13 5.81 -4.77
C ILE A 94 3.53 6.16 -4.22
N PRO A 95 3.79 5.98 -2.92
CA PRO A 95 5.14 6.12 -2.37
C PRO A 95 6.06 5.02 -2.92
N VAL A 96 7.38 5.22 -2.87
CA VAL A 96 8.32 4.11 -3.12
C VAL A 96 8.12 3.04 -2.05
N VAL A 97 7.71 1.85 -2.47
CA VAL A 97 7.46 0.69 -1.60
C VAL A 97 8.39 -0.44 -2.00
N THR A 98 8.96 -1.11 -0.99
CA THR A 98 9.76 -2.31 -1.18
C THR A 98 8.83 -3.51 -1.43
N PRO A 99 9.13 -4.40 -2.39
CA PRO A 99 8.34 -5.61 -2.61
C PRO A 99 8.29 -6.52 -1.35
N PRO A 100 7.35 -7.48 -1.31
CA PRO A 100 7.31 -8.48 -0.25
C PRO A 100 8.67 -9.21 -0.14
N THR A 101 9.20 -9.39 1.07
CA THR A 101 10.52 -10.05 1.28
C THR A 101 10.45 -11.55 1.13
N ASP A 102 9.30 -12.16 1.39
CA ASP A 102 9.12 -13.59 1.29
C ASP A 102 8.38 -13.96 0.00
N PRO A 103 8.75 -15.09 -0.65
CA PRO A 103 7.93 -15.67 -1.69
C PRO A 103 6.59 -16.06 -1.06
N SER A 104 5.59 -15.20 -1.25
CA SER A 104 4.24 -15.42 -0.77
C SER A 104 3.68 -16.65 -1.45
N GLN A 105 3.72 -17.78 -0.73
CA GLN A 105 2.96 -18.97 -1.11
C GLN A 105 1.49 -18.67 -0.90
N SER A 106 0.66 -19.19 -1.81
CA SER A 106 -0.79 -19.12 -1.70
C SER A 106 -1.24 -19.80 -0.39
N MET A 107 -2.09 -19.13 0.36
CA MET A 107 -2.70 -19.66 1.59
C MET A 107 -3.99 -20.45 1.28
N LEU A 108 -4.64 -20.12 0.17
CA LEU A 108 -5.89 -20.71 -0.26
C LEU A 108 -5.67 -21.96 -1.13
N ARG A 109 -6.65 -22.88 -1.07
CA ARG A 109 -6.74 -24.04 -1.98
C ARG A 109 -7.82 -23.86 -3.04
N GLU A 110 -8.79 -22.99 -2.78
CA GLU A 110 -9.93 -22.70 -3.62
C GLU A 110 -10.32 -21.22 -3.50
N ALA A 111 -11.21 -20.76 -4.38
CA ALA A 111 -11.68 -19.39 -4.34
C ALA A 111 -12.49 -19.12 -3.07
N LEU A 112 -12.29 -17.95 -2.48
CA LEU A 112 -12.89 -17.48 -1.25
C LEU A 112 -13.56 -16.13 -1.50
N SER A 113 -14.87 -16.08 -1.35
CA SER A 113 -15.62 -14.83 -1.31
C SER A 113 -15.37 -14.11 0.02
N LEU A 114 -15.09 -12.81 -0.04
CA LEU A 114 -14.82 -11.98 1.13
C LEU A 114 -15.98 -11.01 1.37
N ASP A 115 -16.09 -10.50 2.60
CA ASP A 115 -16.97 -9.37 2.88
C ASP A 115 -16.32 -8.08 2.33
N PRO A 116 -17.01 -7.31 1.46
CA PRO A 116 -16.53 -6.00 1.01
C PRO A 116 -16.16 -5.04 2.15
N ALA A 117 -16.90 -5.07 3.26
CA ALA A 117 -16.65 -4.21 4.40
C ALA A 117 -15.32 -4.55 5.09
N ASP A 118 -15.03 -5.84 5.29
CA ASP A 118 -13.77 -6.31 5.88
C ASP A 118 -12.58 -5.93 4.98
N LEU A 119 -12.72 -6.13 3.67
CA LEU A 119 -11.67 -5.81 2.72
C LEU A 119 -11.36 -4.30 2.69
N GLN A 120 -12.41 -3.46 2.72
CA GLN A 120 -12.23 -2.01 2.81
C GLN A 120 -11.62 -1.57 4.15
N ALA A 121 -12.02 -2.18 5.26
CA ALA A 121 -11.42 -1.91 6.57
C ALA A 121 -9.94 -2.27 6.58
N THR A 122 -9.59 -3.45 6.07
CA THR A 122 -8.20 -3.88 5.93
C THR A 122 -7.41 -2.93 5.05
N ALA A 123 -7.95 -2.51 3.90
CA ALA A 123 -7.28 -1.57 3.00
C ALA A 123 -6.93 -0.24 3.71
N ARG A 124 -7.88 0.33 4.46
CA ARG A 124 -7.66 1.55 5.27
C ARG A 124 -6.61 1.34 6.37
N GLN A 125 -6.59 0.15 6.98
CA GLN A 125 -5.65 -0.18 8.05
C GLN A 125 -4.21 -0.37 7.54
N ILE A 126 -4.03 -1.05 6.40
CA ILE A 126 -2.69 -1.38 5.91
C ILE A 126 -2.04 -0.22 5.16
N LEU A 127 -2.83 0.64 4.50
CA LEU A 127 -2.32 1.71 3.63
C LEU A 127 -1.22 2.57 4.29
N PRO A 128 -1.32 3.01 5.56
CA PRO A 128 -0.25 3.76 6.24
C PRO A 128 1.04 2.96 6.47
N SER A 129 0.95 1.63 6.52
CA SER A 129 2.09 0.74 6.74
C SER A 129 2.85 0.42 5.44
N LEU A 130 2.21 0.63 4.28
CA LEU A 130 2.78 0.32 2.97
C LEU A 130 3.95 1.23 2.59
N GLU A 131 4.14 2.39 3.22
CA GLU A 131 5.26 3.31 2.95
C GLU A 131 6.66 2.70 3.19
N ARG A 132 6.73 1.52 3.82
CA ARG A 132 7.96 0.79 4.08
C ARG A 132 8.07 -0.45 3.22
N GLN A 133 7.03 -1.29 3.23
CA GLN A 133 7.07 -2.61 2.63
C GLN A 133 5.66 -3.18 2.43
N ALA A 134 5.45 -3.93 1.34
CA ALA A 134 4.25 -4.74 1.17
C ALA A 134 4.24 -5.94 2.14
N PRO A 135 3.14 -6.18 2.88
CA PRO A 135 3.05 -7.29 3.82
C PRO A 135 2.99 -8.64 3.09
N GLY A 136 3.66 -9.66 3.61
CA GLY A 136 3.60 -11.02 3.05
C GLY A 136 2.25 -11.73 3.31
N LEU A 137 1.66 -11.49 4.48
CA LEU A 137 0.38 -12.02 4.91
C LEU A 137 -0.47 -10.90 5.51
N VAL A 138 -1.78 -10.96 5.27
CA VAL A 138 -2.74 -9.95 5.73
C VAL A 138 -4.02 -10.64 6.20
N ASN A 139 -4.55 -10.19 7.34
CA ASN A 139 -5.85 -10.63 7.81
C ASN A 139 -6.97 -9.76 7.22
N VAL A 140 -7.97 -10.41 6.65
CA VAL A 140 -9.21 -9.81 6.12
C VAL A 140 -10.37 -10.51 6.80
N GLY A 141 -11.00 -9.83 7.77
CA GLY A 141 -12.01 -10.45 8.62
C GLY A 141 -11.47 -11.71 9.32
N PRO A 142 -12.14 -12.87 9.23
CA PRO A 142 -11.68 -14.12 9.82
C PRO A 142 -10.63 -14.87 8.97
N HIS A 143 -10.22 -14.33 7.82
CA HIS A 143 -9.35 -15.00 6.87
C HIS A 143 -7.94 -14.40 6.83
N THR A 144 -6.94 -15.24 6.60
CA THR A 144 -5.56 -14.81 6.34
C THR A 144 -5.24 -15.06 4.87
N LEU A 145 -4.81 -14.00 4.17
CA LEU A 145 -4.47 -14.03 2.75
C LEU A 145 -2.99 -13.69 2.56
N SER A 146 -2.39 -14.29 1.53
CA SER A 146 -1.12 -13.81 0.98
C SER A 146 -1.28 -12.46 0.27
N THR A 147 -0.18 -11.75 0.04
CA THR A 147 -0.19 -10.50 -0.73
C THR A 147 -0.82 -10.66 -2.11
N GLY A 148 -0.56 -11.79 -2.79
CA GLY A 148 -1.11 -12.08 -4.11
C GLY A 148 -2.62 -12.30 -4.09
N GLU A 149 -3.11 -13.08 -3.12
CA GLU A 149 -4.55 -13.32 -2.94
C GLU A 149 -5.29 -12.04 -2.56
N LEU A 150 -4.70 -11.19 -1.71
CA LEU A 150 -5.23 -9.88 -1.40
C LEU A 150 -5.26 -8.97 -2.62
N LEU A 151 -4.19 -8.97 -3.44
CA LEU A 151 -4.14 -8.19 -4.68
C LEU A 151 -5.28 -8.57 -5.65
N VAL A 152 -5.57 -9.86 -5.78
CA VAL A 152 -6.69 -10.37 -6.59
C VAL A 152 -8.03 -9.88 -6.03
N ALA A 153 -8.24 -9.98 -4.71
CA ALA A 153 -9.47 -9.48 -4.09
C ALA A 153 -9.66 -7.97 -4.28
N LEU A 154 -8.58 -7.18 -4.14
CA LEU A 154 -8.59 -5.73 -4.40
C LEU A 154 -8.87 -5.42 -5.88
N ALA A 155 -8.37 -6.24 -6.80
CA ALA A 155 -8.67 -6.10 -8.23
C ALA A 155 -10.16 -6.27 -8.53
N HIS A 156 -10.85 -7.21 -7.87
CA HIS A 156 -12.31 -7.34 -8.00
C HIS A 156 -13.04 -6.08 -7.53
N VAL A 157 -12.64 -5.53 -6.38
CA VAL A 157 -13.22 -4.26 -5.86
C VAL A 157 -13.00 -3.11 -6.83
N ALA A 158 -11.83 -3.00 -7.45
CA ALA A 158 -11.53 -1.93 -8.39
C ALA A 158 -12.39 -1.96 -9.67
N LEU A 159 -13.03 -3.09 -9.96
CA LEU A 159 -13.96 -3.26 -11.08
C LEU A 159 -15.42 -3.30 -10.63
N ASP A 160 -15.71 -2.88 -9.40
CA ASP A 160 -17.05 -2.93 -8.78
C ASP A 160 -17.67 -4.35 -8.79
N GLN A 161 -16.83 -5.38 -8.65
CA GLN A 161 -17.23 -6.77 -8.58
C GLN A 161 -17.20 -7.28 -7.12
N PRO A 162 -17.96 -8.34 -6.79
CA PRO A 162 -17.85 -9.02 -5.50
C PRO A 162 -16.40 -9.45 -5.26
N PRO A 163 -15.82 -9.14 -4.08
CA PRO A 163 -14.43 -9.45 -3.81
C PRO A 163 -14.23 -10.94 -3.62
N VAL A 164 -13.45 -11.53 -4.52
CA VAL A 164 -13.05 -12.93 -4.47
C VAL A 164 -11.53 -12.98 -4.41
N ALA A 165 -10.99 -13.70 -3.43
CA ALA A 165 -9.60 -14.14 -3.45
C ALA A 165 -9.56 -15.54 -4.05
N HIS A 166 -8.56 -15.86 -4.85
CA HIS A 166 -8.32 -17.22 -5.30
C HIS A 166 -6.82 -17.53 -5.26
N PRO A 167 -6.45 -18.82 -5.24
CA PRO A 167 -5.06 -19.19 -5.30
C PRO A 167 -4.40 -18.59 -6.53
N VAL A 168 -3.24 -17.95 -6.35
CA VAL A 168 -2.51 -17.32 -7.44
C VAL A 168 -1.01 -17.54 -7.24
N ARG A 169 -0.31 -17.81 -8.33
CA ARG A 169 1.14 -17.98 -8.27
C ARG A 169 1.83 -16.62 -8.33
N SER A 170 2.61 -16.32 -7.28
CA SER A 170 3.54 -15.20 -7.29
C SER A 170 4.60 -15.35 -8.39
N PRO A 171 5.09 -14.24 -8.98
CA PRO A 171 6.20 -14.26 -9.91
C PRO A 171 7.49 -14.74 -9.22
N ASP A 172 8.46 -15.21 -10.02
CA ASP A 172 9.75 -15.68 -9.52
C ASP A 172 10.47 -14.58 -8.70
N PRO A 173 10.72 -14.81 -7.40
CA PRO A 173 11.38 -13.82 -6.54
C PRO A 173 12.83 -13.56 -6.93
N TYR A 174 13.49 -14.50 -7.62
CA TYR A 174 14.90 -14.38 -8.02
C TYR A 174 15.09 -13.68 -9.37
N ALA A 175 14.01 -13.40 -10.09
CA ALA A 175 14.09 -12.67 -11.33
C ALA A 175 14.41 -11.17 -11.07
N PRO A 176 15.17 -10.48 -11.96
CA PRO A 176 15.62 -9.09 -11.74
C PRO A 176 14.47 -8.16 -11.32
N GLY A 177 14.59 -7.49 -10.16
CA GLY A 177 13.52 -6.69 -9.56
C GLY A 177 12.59 -7.44 -8.59
N GLY A 178 12.97 -8.63 -8.10
CA GLY A 178 12.27 -9.32 -7.01
C GLY A 178 10.93 -9.96 -7.40
N GLY A 179 10.72 -10.23 -8.70
CA GLY A 179 9.46 -10.76 -9.23
C GLY A 179 8.30 -9.74 -9.29
N TRP A 180 8.08 -8.99 -8.20
CA TRP A 180 7.02 -7.99 -8.03
C TRP A 180 7.37 -6.60 -8.56
N GLY A 181 8.66 -6.33 -8.75
CA GLY A 181 9.19 -5.01 -9.11
C GLY A 181 9.42 -4.14 -7.89
N SER A 182 10.27 -3.12 -8.04
CA SER A 182 10.39 -2.01 -7.11
C SER A 182 9.72 -0.79 -7.74
N VAL A 183 9.00 0.01 -6.94
CA VAL A 183 8.36 1.25 -7.43
C VAL A 183 9.38 2.10 -8.18
N ARG A 184 9.02 2.53 -9.39
CA ARG A 184 9.92 3.33 -10.23
C ARG A 184 10.17 4.68 -9.55
N SER A 185 11.43 5.08 -9.47
CA SER A 185 11.75 6.49 -9.23
C SER A 185 11.46 7.26 -10.54
N PRO A 186 10.88 8.48 -10.46
CA PRO A 186 10.65 9.35 -11.60
C PRO A 186 11.95 9.72 -12.30
#